data_AF-A0A6A2RE87-F1
#
_entry.id   AF-A0A6A2RE87-F1
#
_cell.length_a   1.000
_cell.length_b   1.000
_cell.length_c   1.000
_cell.angle_alpha   90.00
_cell.angle_beta   90.00
_cell.angle_gamma   90.00
#
_symmetry.space_group_name_H-M   'P 1'
#
loop_
_entity.id
_entity.type
_entity.pdbx_description
1 polymer ?
#
loop_
_entity_poly.entity_id
_entity_poly.type
_entity_poly.pdbx_seq_one_letter_code
_entity_poly.pdbx_strand_id
1 'polypeptide(L)'
;MSIGQSVSKHRFACVTAVCAIAAACGSFALGVGRSIWFDEGYTLIVESQPFARMMDLLKVDVHPPLYYLLLRMWISVFGSDVMALRAMS
;
A
#
# COMPACT_ATOMS: atom_id res chain seq x y z
N MET A 1 29.53 31.31 -5.64
CA MET A 1 28.80 30.87 -4.43
C MET A 1 27.80 29.72 -4.74
N SER A 2 28.19 28.72 -5.54
CA SER A 2 27.26 27.70 -6.08
C SER A 2 27.44 26.28 -5.51
N ILE A 3 28.61 25.96 -4.93
CA ILE A 3 28.97 24.59 -4.51
C ILE A 3 28.28 24.22 -3.18
N GLY A 4 28.18 25.15 -2.22
CA GLY A 4 27.54 24.92 -0.91
C GLY A 4 26.02 24.67 -0.99
N GLN A 5 25.35 25.21 -2.01
CA GLN A 5 23.92 25.02 -2.23
C GLN A 5 23.59 23.60 -2.75
N SER A 6 24.48 22.99 -3.54
CA SER A 6 24.29 21.63 -4.06
C SER A 6 24.49 20.57 -2.96
N VAL A 7 25.53 20.71 -2.15
CA VAL A 7 25.82 19.79 -1.03
C VAL A 7 24.68 19.77 -0.01
N SER A 8 24.07 20.92 0.27
CA SER A 8 22.89 21.02 1.15
C SER A 8 21.69 20.25 0.62
N LYS A 9 21.40 20.36 -0.70
CA LYS A 9 20.30 19.63 -1.36
C LYS A 9 20.49 18.12 -1.34
N HIS A 10 21.70 17.62 -1.59
CA HIS A 10 21.97 16.18 -1.53
C HIS A 10 21.86 15.63 -0.11
N ARG A 11 22.35 16.36 0.90
CA ARG A 11 22.19 15.97 2.31
C ARG A 11 20.72 15.94 2.72
N PHE A 12 19.95 16.95 2.33
CA PHE A 12 18.52 16.98 2.57
C PHE A 12 17.81 15.78 1.91
N ALA A 13 18.08 15.53 0.62
CA ALA A 13 17.53 14.38 -0.10
C ALA A 13 17.88 13.04 0.56
N CYS A 14 19.13 12.85 1.00
CA CYS A 14 19.55 11.64 1.70
C CYS A 14 18.80 11.45 3.03
N VAL A 15 18.68 12.52 3.83
CA VAL A 15 17.94 12.45 5.10
C VAL A 15 16.47 12.12 4.85
N THR A 16 15.84 12.78 3.88
CA THR A 16 14.45 12.48 3.50
C THR A 16 14.28 11.03 3.05
N ALA A 17 15.19 10.51 2.21
CA ALA A 17 15.14 9.13 1.75
C ALA A 17 15.29 8.13 2.91
N VAL A 18 16.24 8.37 3.82
CA VAL A 18 16.44 7.53 5.01
C VAL A 18 15.20 7.54 5.91
N CYS A 19 14.62 8.72 6.16
CA CYS A 19 13.39 8.82 6.95
C CYS A 19 12.22 8.10 6.28
N ALA A 20 12.06 8.22 4.96
CA ALA A 20 11.01 7.53 4.21
C ALA A 20 11.17 6.00 4.28
N ILE A 21 12.38 5.49 4.11
CA ILE A 21 12.68 4.06 4.23
C ILE A 21 12.41 3.57 5.66
N ALA A 22 12.88 4.30 6.67
CA ALA A 22 12.65 3.94 8.07
C ALA A 22 11.16 3.92 8.42
N ALA A 23 10.38 4.89 7.91
CA ALA A 23 8.93 4.92 8.08
C ALA A 23 8.26 3.72 7.39
N ALA A 24 8.60 3.42 6.14
CA ALA A 24 8.04 2.28 5.41
C ALA A 24 8.35 0.94 6.09
N CYS A 25 9.61 0.72 6.49
CA CYS A 25 10.00 -0.48 7.23
C CYS A 25 9.30 -0.56 8.60
N GLY A 26 9.17 0.55 9.30
CA GLY A 26 8.46 0.63 10.58
C GLY A 26 6.99 0.26 10.43
N SER A 27 6.28 0.88 9.47
CA SER A 27 4.88 0.58 9.17
C SER A 27 4.68 -0.89 8.82
N PHE A 28 5.53 -1.46 7.96
CA PHE A 28 5.43 -2.87 7.59
C PHE A 28 5.66 -3.79 8.80
N ALA A 29 6.69 -3.52 9.62
CA ALA A 29 7.01 -4.31 10.80
C ALA A 29 5.86 -4.32 11.82
N LEU A 30 5.16 -3.18 11.98
CA LEU A 30 3.98 -3.09 12.87
C LEU A 30 2.82 -3.99 12.43
N GLY A 31 2.73 -4.29 11.13
CA GLY A 31 1.71 -5.17 10.58
C GLY A 31 1.99 -6.67 10.76
N VAL A 32 3.23 -7.07 11.04
CA VAL A 32 3.59 -8.50 11.10
C VAL A 32 2.97 -9.16 12.35
N GLY A 33 2.28 -10.29 12.16
CA GLY A 33 1.70 -11.07 13.26
C GLY A 33 0.47 -10.45 13.92
N ARG A 34 -0.05 -9.32 13.40
CA ARG A 34 -1.30 -8.70 13.89
C ARG A 34 -2.52 -9.40 13.29
N SER A 35 -3.57 -9.52 14.10
CA SER A 35 -4.89 -9.95 13.65
C SER A 35 -5.39 -9.08 12.49
N ILE A 36 -6.24 -9.64 11.65
CA ILE A 36 -6.87 -8.96 10.52
C ILE A 36 -7.94 -8.00 11.05
N TRP A 37 -7.94 -6.77 10.55
CA TRP A 37 -8.96 -5.77 10.86
C TRP A 37 -10.21 -6.01 9.99
N PHE A 38 -11.35 -5.46 10.40
CA PHE A 38 -12.61 -5.73 9.71
C PHE A 38 -12.60 -5.26 8.25
N ASP A 39 -12.09 -4.05 8.01
CA ASP A 39 -11.91 -3.44 6.69
C ASP A 39 -10.87 -4.19 5.84
N GLU A 40 -9.79 -4.67 6.45
CA GLU A 40 -8.81 -5.53 5.78
C GLU A 40 -9.46 -6.85 5.32
N GLY A 41 -10.25 -7.47 6.19
CA GLY A 41 -10.99 -8.69 5.89
C GLY A 41 -12.01 -8.48 4.77
N TYR A 42 -12.77 -7.39 4.81
CA TYR A 42 -13.71 -7.02 3.75
C TYR A 42 -13.00 -6.86 2.41
N THR A 43 -11.86 -6.16 2.39
CA THR A 43 -11.07 -5.95 1.17
C THR A 43 -10.62 -7.28 0.57
N LEU A 44 -10.12 -8.21 1.39
CA LEU A 44 -9.73 -9.55 0.95
C LEU A 44 -10.92 -10.36 0.40
N ILE A 45 -12.11 -10.22 1.01
CA ILE A 45 -13.33 -10.87 0.53
C ILE A 45 -13.71 -10.35 -0.85
N VAL A 46 -13.69 -9.02 -1.06
CA VAL A 46 -14.02 -8.39 -2.35
C VAL A 46 -13.01 -8.79 -3.42
N GLU A 47 -11.71 -8.77 -3.11
CA GLU A 47 -10.66 -9.18 -4.04
C GLU A 47 -10.70 -10.68 -4.38
N SER A 48 -11.12 -11.53 -3.45
CA SER A 48 -11.28 -12.96 -3.71
C SER A 48 -12.40 -13.30 -4.69
N GLN A 49 -13.31 -12.35 -4.99
CA GLN A 49 -14.37 -12.57 -5.97
C GLN A 49 -13.84 -12.57 -7.41
N PRO A 50 -14.51 -13.31 -8.32
CA PRO A 50 -14.28 -13.16 -9.76
C PRO A 50 -14.42 -11.70 -10.19
N PHE A 51 -13.62 -11.25 -11.16
CA PHE A 51 -13.55 -9.84 -11.58
C PHE A 51 -14.93 -9.23 -11.84
N ALA A 52 -15.82 -9.93 -12.56
CA ALA A 52 -17.17 -9.44 -12.84
C ALA A 52 -17.97 -9.19 -11.54
N ARG A 53 -17.94 -10.14 -10.61
CA ARG A 53 -18.62 -10.02 -9.31
C ARG A 53 -17.99 -8.94 -8.44
N MET A 54 -16.67 -8.81 -8.44
CA MET A 54 -15.98 -7.70 -7.77
C MET A 54 -16.50 -6.36 -8.29
N MET A 55 -16.56 -6.18 -9.62
CA MET A 55 -17.07 -4.94 -10.21
C MET A 55 -18.53 -4.69 -9.86
N ASP A 56 -19.35 -5.73 -9.73
CA ASP A 56 -20.74 -5.58 -9.26
C ASP A 56 -20.82 -5.16 -7.79
N LEU A 57 -19.96 -5.69 -6.92
CA LEU A 57 -19.85 -5.24 -5.52
C LEU A 57 -19.40 -3.78 -5.43
N LEU A 58 -18.43 -3.37 -6.26
CA LEU A 58 -17.90 -2.01 -6.27
C LEU A 58 -18.92 -0.97 -6.77
N LYS A 59 -19.97 -1.35 -7.50
CA LYS A 59 -21.04 -0.43 -7.91
C LYS A 59 -21.89 0.07 -6.74
N VAL A 60 -21.96 -0.72 -5.67
CA VAL A 60 -22.76 -0.41 -4.47
C VAL A 60 -21.87 -0.08 -3.26
N ASP A 61 -20.54 -0.14 -3.44
CA ASP A 61 -19.56 0.23 -2.42
C ASP A 61 -19.43 1.76 -2.34
N VAL A 62 -19.06 2.25 -1.15
CA VAL A 62 -18.78 3.68 -0.93
C VAL A 62 -17.40 4.07 -1.44
N HIS A 63 -16.49 3.11 -1.62
CA HIS A 63 -15.13 3.34 -2.07
C HIS A 63 -15.04 3.34 -3.60
N PRO A 64 -14.30 4.29 -4.19
CA PRO A 64 -14.05 4.27 -5.63
C PRO A 64 -13.34 2.98 -6.07
N PRO A 65 -13.71 2.41 -7.25
CA PRO A 65 -13.19 1.13 -7.71
C PRO A 65 -11.69 1.13 -8.00
N LEU A 66 -11.08 2.30 -8.16
CA LEU A 66 -9.66 2.44 -8.49
C LEU A 66 -8.75 1.73 -7.47
N TYR A 67 -9.06 1.82 -6.18
CA TYR A 67 -8.25 1.18 -5.14
C TYR A 67 -8.21 -0.35 -5.33
N TYR A 68 -9.36 -0.98 -5.49
CA TYR A 68 -9.49 -2.42 -5.72
C TYR A 68 -8.84 -2.86 -7.04
N LEU A 69 -8.94 -2.06 -8.10
CA LEU A 69 -8.25 -2.36 -9.35
C LEU A 69 -6.73 -2.35 -9.22
N LEU A 70 -6.17 -1.35 -8.52
CA LEU A 70 -4.73 -1.28 -8.24
C LEU A 70 -4.30 -2.43 -7.33
N LEU A 71 -5.10 -2.72 -6.30
CA LEU A 71 -4.85 -3.81 -5.37
C LEU A 71 -4.86 -5.18 -6.06
N ARG A 72 -5.82 -5.43 -6.97
CA ARG A 72 -5.88 -6.64 -7.80
C ARG A 72 -4.59 -6.83 -8.59
N MET A 73 -4.10 -5.77 -9.24
CA MET A 73 -2.83 -5.82 -9.98
C MET A 73 -1.66 -6.10 -9.04
N TRP A 74 -1.61 -5.45 -7.89
CA TRP A 74 -0.57 -5.65 -6.89
C TRP A 74 -0.55 -7.09 -6.37
N ILE A 75 -1.69 -7.61 -5.94
CA ILE A 75 -1.86 -8.98 -5.44
C ILE A 75 -1.52 -10.01 -6.53
N SER A 76 -1.80 -9.72 -7.80
CA SER A 76 -1.41 -10.63 -8.90
C SER A 76 0.10 -10.80 -9.05
N VAL A 77 0.89 -9.83 -8.59
CA VAL A 77 2.36 -9.85 -8.65
C VAL A 77 2.97 -10.36 -7.34
N PHE A 78 2.45 -9.94 -6.19
CA PHE A 78 3.06 -10.18 -4.87
C PHE A 78 2.36 -11.27 -4.04
N GLY A 79 1.22 -11.80 -4.51
CA GLY A 79 0.41 -12.79 -3.81
C GLY A 79 -0.78 -12.18 -3.04
N SER A 80 -1.73 -13.04 -2.66
CA SER A 80 -3.03 -12.64 -2.07
C SER A 80 -3.06 -12.66 -0.55
N ASP A 81 -1.95 -12.30 0.09
CA ASP A 81 -1.83 -12.32 1.55
C ASP A 81 -2.15 -10.95 2.16
N VAL A 82 -2.51 -10.97 3.45
CA VAL A 82 -2.73 -9.76 4.28
C VAL A 82 -1.54 -8.80 4.21
N MET A 83 -0.32 -9.31 4.05
CA MET A 83 0.88 -8.48 3.92
C MET A 83 0.92 -7.71 2.59
N ALA A 84 0.42 -8.30 1.51
CA ALA A 84 0.33 -7.62 0.21
C ALA A 84 -0.70 -6.49 0.27
N LEU A 85 -1.82 -6.71 0.97
CA LEU A 85 -2.80 -5.67 1.27
C LEU A 85 -2.19 -4.53 2.10
N ARG A 86 -1.53 -4.87 3.23
CA ARG A 86 -0.90 -3.89 4.12
C ARG A 86 0.26 -3.12 3.48
N ALA A 87 0.85 -3.63 2.39
CA ALA A 87 1.87 -2.91 1.64
C ALA A 87 1.30 -1.75 0.79
N MET A 88 -0.01 -1.73 0.55
CA MET A 88 -0.73 -0.64 -0.14
C MET A 88 -1.44 0.33 0.81
N SER A 89 -1.28 0.14 2.13
CA SER A 89 -1.90 0.94 3.21
C SER A 89 -0.85 1.71 4.01
#